data_AF-A0A4Q6IDK1-F1
#
_entry.id   AF-A0A4Q6IDK1-F1
#
_cell.length_a   1.000
_cell.length_b   1.000
_cell.length_c   1.000
_cell.angle_alpha   90.00
_cell.angle_beta   90.00
_cell.angle_gamma   90.00
#
_symmetry.space_group_name_H-M   'P 1'
#
loop_
_entity.id
_entity.type
_entity.pdbx_description
1 polymer ?
#
loop_
_entity_poly.entity_id
_entity_poly.type
_entity_poly.pdbx_seq_one_letter_code
_entity_poly.pdbx_strand_id
1 'polypeptide(L)'
;RGDFPAALAAVPTLGWKGRHHRVLGHIHLPHGDMDRAVAAFEAARTEAEQHNAPGERAIAQTLHALACAFIDPLRADEELALAYQFLAQLDQRATTLLAQVTALVRDAGTDRDVTGRATVLRTEITVAGLAWLTPLLETALTFHHAVRGAQHDLAATIDRLREETANGDFAYYVPIAVGMGDLPQSTGPAIRWLDDEPTGRARWRALVTARQHHLRGTQ
;
A
#
# COMPACT_ATOMS: atom_id res chain seq x y z
N ARG A 1 -8.22 -11.43 7.89
CA ARG A 1 -7.20 -12.24 8.63
C ARG A 1 -5.94 -12.44 7.79
N GLY A 2 -4.74 -12.47 8.40
CA GLY A 2 -3.47 -12.67 7.69
C GLY A 2 -2.93 -14.10 7.83
N ASP A 3 -3.14 -14.95 6.81
CA ASP A 3 -2.44 -16.23 6.62
C ASP A 3 -1.72 -16.23 5.28
N PHE A 4 -0.55 -15.59 5.25
CA PHE A 4 0.23 -15.40 4.02
C PHE A 4 0.81 -16.71 3.47
N PRO A 5 1.26 -17.68 4.28
CA PRO A 5 1.67 -19.00 3.77
C PRO A 5 0.55 -19.71 3.03
N ALA A 6 -0.68 -19.72 3.56
CA ALA A 6 -1.82 -20.33 2.88
C ALA A 6 -2.16 -19.60 1.57
N ALA A 7 -2.13 -18.25 1.59
CA ALA A 7 -2.36 -17.44 0.40
C ALA A 7 -1.30 -17.71 -0.69
N LEU A 8 -0.02 -17.79 -0.32
CA LEU A 8 1.08 -18.07 -1.24
C LEU A 8 0.97 -19.47 -1.84
N ALA A 9 0.64 -20.47 -1.03
CA ALA A 9 0.43 -21.85 -1.50
C ALA A 9 -0.71 -21.97 -2.53
N ALA A 10 -1.71 -21.08 -2.48
CA ALA A 10 -2.81 -21.07 -3.42
C ALA A 10 -2.47 -20.43 -4.78
N VAL A 11 -1.47 -19.52 -4.84
CA VAL A 11 -1.12 -18.75 -6.04
C VAL A 11 -0.98 -19.60 -7.31
N PRO A 12 -0.26 -20.75 -7.32
CA PRO A 12 -0.12 -21.58 -8.52
C PRO A 12 -1.44 -22.11 -9.10
N THR A 13 -2.49 -22.23 -8.27
CA THR A 13 -3.79 -22.77 -8.68
C THR A 13 -4.71 -21.70 -9.29
N LEU A 14 -4.40 -20.41 -9.12
CA LEU A 14 -5.23 -19.31 -9.57
C LEU A 14 -5.15 -19.08 -11.08
N GLY A 15 -3.96 -19.25 -11.66
CA GLY A 15 -3.68 -18.90 -13.06
C GLY A 15 -4.06 -17.45 -13.41
N TRP A 16 -4.17 -17.15 -14.70
CA TRP A 16 -4.54 -15.82 -15.18
C TRP A 16 -5.91 -15.34 -14.66
N LYS A 17 -6.92 -16.21 -14.71
CA LYS A 17 -8.29 -15.85 -14.29
C LYS A 17 -8.37 -15.49 -12.80
N GLY A 18 -7.59 -16.18 -11.97
CA GLY A 18 -7.46 -15.87 -10.55
C GLY A 18 -6.44 -14.77 -10.25
N ARG A 19 -5.89 -14.09 -11.28
CA ARG A 19 -4.99 -12.94 -11.14
C ARG A 19 -3.74 -13.27 -10.32
N HIS A 20 -3.12 -14.43 -10.58
CA HIS A 20 -2.05 -14.97 -9.75
C HIS A 20 -0.91 -13.96 -9.50
N HIS A 21 -0.48 -13.20 -10.52
CA HIS A 21 0.57 -12.19 -10.36
C HIS A 21 0.15 -11.04 -9.43
N ARG A 22 -1.10 -10.56 -9.55
CA ARG A 22 -1.61 -9.52 -8.66
C ARG A 22 -1.76 -10.01 -7.22
N VAL A 23 -2.22 -11.24 -7.03
CA VAL A 23 -2.28 -11.85 -5.69
C VAL A 23 -0.89 -11.99 -5.08
N LEU A 24 0.11 -12.38 -5.88
CA LEU A 24 1.51 -12.43 -5.44
C LEU A 24 2.02 -11.06 -4.99
N GLY A 25 1.71 -9.99 -5.73
CA GLY A 25 2.03 -8.62 -5.32
C GLY A 25 1.36 -8.21 -4.01
N HIS A 26 0.07 -8.55 -3.83
CA HIS A 26 -0.65 -8.32 -2.57
C HIS A 26 -0.11 -9.13 -1.38
N ILE A 27 0.57 -10.25 -1.63
CA ILE A 27 1.27 -11.02 -0.59
C ILE A 27 2.58 -10.34 -0.20
N HIS A 28 3.37 -9.86 -1.17
CA HIS A 28 4.68 -9.27 -0.90
C HIS A 28 4.61 -7.88 -0.27
N LEU A 29 3.64 -7.05 -0.67
CA LEU A 29 3.53 -5.66 -0.19
C LEU A 29 3.44 -5.56 1.35
N PRO A 30 2.59 -6.32 2.06
CA PRO A 30 2.53 -6.29 3.52
C PRO A 30 3.86 -6.64 4.21
N HIS A 31 4.74 -7.40 3.57
CA HIS A 31 6.04 -7.79 4.12
C HIS A 31 7.14 -6.73 3.92
N GLY A 32 6.81 -5.58 3.33
CA GLY A 32 7.78 -4.55 2.97
C GLY A 32 8.74 -4.98 1.86
N ASP A 33 8.48 -6.10 1.18
CA ASP A 33 9.27 -6.60 0.04
C ASP A 33 8.78 -5.93 -1.25
N MET A 34 9.12 -4.64 -1.36
CA MET A 34 8.62 -3.78 -2.43
C MET A 34 9.18 -4.20 -3.79
N ASP A 35 10.41 -4.71 -3.87
CA ASP A 35 10.98 -5.18 -5.13
C ASP A 35 10.17 -6.35 -5.73
N ARG A 36 9.83 -7.34 -4.90
CA ARG A 36 8.97 -8.45 -5.35
C ARG A 36 7.54 -8.00 -5.64
N ALA A 37 7.00 -7.06 -4.85
CA ALA A 37 5.68 -6.50 -5.12
C ALA A 37 5.62 -5.75 -6.46
N VAL A 38 6.61 -4.89 -6.74
CA VAL A 38 6.77 -4.15 -8.00
C VAL A 38 6.84 -5.12 -9.18
N ALA A 39 7.71 -6.13 -9.11
CA ALA A 39 7.87 -7.12 -10.16
C ALA A 39 6.58 -7.93 -10.41
N ALA A 40 5.87 -8.31 -9.35
CA ALA A 40 4.62 -9.06 -9.46
C ALA A 40 3.50 -8.21 -10.08
N PHE A 41 3.36 -6.94 -9.71
CA PHE A 41 2.36 -6.05 -10.32
C PHE A 41 2.71 -5.68 -11.76
N GLU A 42 3.99 -5.57 -12.11
CA GLU A 42 4.44 -5.39 -13.49
C GLU A 42 4.11 -6.61 -14.37
N ALA A 43 4.35 -7.81 -13.85
CA ALA A 43 3.96 -9.05 -14.52
C ALA A 43 2.43 -9.13 -14.70
N ALA A 44 1.65 -8.74 -13.68
CA ALA A 44 0.19 -8.68 -13.77
C ALA A 44 -0.30 -7.71 -14.84
N ARG A 45 0.34 -6.53 -14.96
CA ARG A 45 0.05 -5.53 -15.99
C ARG A 45 0.34 -6.09 -17.39
N THR A 46 1.50 -6.73 -17.56
CA THR A 46 1.93 -7.32 -18.82
C THR A 46 1.00 -8.45 -19.25
N GLU A 47 0.63 -9.34 -18.34
CA GLU A 47 -0.34 -10.42 -18.59
C GLU A 47 -1.73 -9.85 -18.95
N ALA A 48 -2.17 -8.78 -18.28
CA ALA A 48 -3.41 -8.10 -18.61
C ALA A 48 -3.44 -7.47 -20.01
N GLU A 49 -2.30 -6.95 -20.46
CA GLU A 49 -2.15 -6.45 -21.82
C GLU A 49 -2.23 -7.57 -22.85
N GLN A 50 -1.53 -8.68 -22.63
CA GLN A 50 -1.59 -9.87 -23.50
C GLN A 50 -3.00 -10.42 -23.66
N HIS A 51 -3.80 -10.33 -22.60
CA HIS A 51 -5.19 -10.79 -22.59
C HIS A 51 -6.22 -9.71 -23.00
N ASN A 52 -5.78 -8.53 -23.45
CA ASN A 52 -6.65 -7.41 -23.81
C ASN A 52 -7.66 -7.05 -22.69
N ALA A 53 -7.19 -7.05 -21.45
CA ALA A 53 -8.00 -6.78 -20.26
C ALA A 53 -7.70 -5.38 -19.69
N PRO A 54 -8.24 -4.28 -20.29
CA PRO A 54 -7.87 -2.91 -19.92
C PRO A 54 -8.15 -2.58 -18.46
N GLY A 55 -9.26 -3.10 -17.90
CA GLY A 55 -9.59 -2.89 -16.50
C GLY A 55 -8.61 -3.56 -15.52
N GLU A 56 -8.09 -4.75 -15.84
CA GLU A 56 -7.07 -5.39 -15.01
C GLU A 56 -5.71 -4.69 -15.20
N ARG A 57 -5.40 -4.25 -16.43
CA ARG A 57 -4.18 -3.49 -16.73
C ARG A 57 -4.13 -2.19 -15.91
N ALA A 58 -5.24 -1.47 -15.81
CA ALA A 58 -5.34 -0.27 -14.98
C ALA A 58 -5.14 -0.58 -13.49
N ILE A 59 -5.79 -1.63 -12.96
CA ILE A 59 -5.62 -2.06 -11.56
C ILE A 59 -4.15 -2.42 -11.26
N ALA A 60 -3.54 -3.25 -12.12
CA ALA A 60 -2.17 -3.68 -11.95
C ALA A 60 -1.18 -2.51 -12.04
N GLN A 61 -1.39 -1.56 -12.97
CA GLN A 61 -0.58 -0.35 -13.07
C GLN A 61 -0.68 0.52 -11.81
N THR A 62 -1.89 0.72 -11.27
CA THR A 62 -2.06 1.50 -10.03
C THR A 62 -1.36 0.83 -8.85
N LEU A 63 -1.43 -0.49 -8.73
CA LEU A 63 -0.74 -1.24 -7.67
C LEU A 63 0.78 -1.25 -7.86
N HIS A 64 1.25 -1.28 -9.10
CA HIS A 64 2.67 -1.10 -9.43
C HIS A 64 3.16 0.28 -8.97
N ALA A 65 2.43 1.35 -9.34
CA ALA A 65 2.71 2.70 -8.89
C ALA A 65 2.69 2.84 -7.36
N LEU A 66 1.77 2.16 -6.67
CA LEU A 66 1.73 2.12 -5.21
C LEU A 66 2.99 1.51 -4.60
N ALA A 67 3.43 0.36 -5.10
CA ALA A 67 4.65 -0.28 -4.60
C ALA A 67 5.89 0.60 -4.88
N CYS A 68 5.98 1.20 -6.08
CA CYS A 68 7.01 2.18 -6.40
C CYS A 68 6.98 3.38 -5.45
N ALA A 69 5.79 3.90 -5.10
CA ALA A 69 5.65 5.08 -4.26
C ALA A 69 6.28 4.95 -2.88
N PHE A 70 6.42 3.73 -2.35
CA PHE A 70 7.12 3.50 -1.08
C PHE A 70 8.64 3.58 -1.22
N ILE A 71 9.22 3.15 -2.36
CA ILE A 71 10.67 3.07 -2.57
C ILE A 71 11.26 4.29 -3.29
N ASP A 72 10.56 4.80 -4.31
CA ASP A 72 11.03 5.83 -5.23
C ASP A 72 9.84 6.73 -5.66
N PRO A 73 9.70 7.92 -5.05
CA PRO A 73 8.60 8.82 -5.37
C PRO A 73 8.68 9.44 -6.77
N LEU A 74 9.88 9.49 -7.38
CA LEU A 74 10.04 10.04 -8.72
C LEU A 74 9.55 9.03 -9.76
N ARG A 75 10.02 7.78 -9.66
CA ARG A 75 9.48 6.69 -10.49
C ARG A 75 7.97 6.56 -10.31
N ALA A 76 7.49 6.63 -9.07
CA ALA A 76 6.06 6.52 -8.79
C ALA A 76 5.21 7.61 -9.46
N ASP A 77 5.76 8.80 -9.72
CA ASP A 77 5.04 9.85 -10.43
C ASP A 77 4.75 9.47 -11.89
N GLU A 78 5.75 8.90 -12.57
CA GLU A 78 5.63 8.40 -13.93
C GLU A 78 4.64 7.22 -14.00
N GLU A 79 4.76 6.26 -13.08
CA GLU A 79 3.87 5.10 -13.03
C GLU A 79 2.43 5.48 -12.69
N LEU A 80 2.24 6.50 -11.85
CA LEU A 80 0.92 7.00 -11.50
C LEU A 80 0.30 7.81 -12.65
N ALA A 81 1.10 8.56 -13.41
CA ALA A 81 0.63 9.23 -14.62
C ALA A 81 0.12 8.20 -15.65
N LEU A 82 0.85 7.10 -15.85
CA LEU A 82 0.41 6.00 -16.71
C LEU A 82 -0.87 5.33 -16.18
N ALA A 83 -0.99 5.15 -14.86
CA ALA A 83 -2.22 4.64 -14.24
C ALA A 83 -3.43 5.51 -14.58
N TYR A 84 -3.31 6.84 -14.45
CA TYR A 84 -4.39 7.76 -14.80
C TYR A 84 -4.72 7.73 -16.30
N GLN A 85 -3.74 7.56 -17.18
CA GLN A 85 -3.99 7.39 -18.62
C GLN A 85 -4.84 6.14 -18.90
N PHE A 86 -4.54 5.00 -18.25
CA PHE A 86 -5.35 3.79 -18.38
C PHE A 86 -6.75 3.94 -17.79
N LEU A 87 -6.89 4.70 -16.70
CA LEU A 87 -8.17 4.95 -16.04
C LEU A 87 -9.07 5.94 -16.79
N ALA A 88 -8.52 6.83 -17.61
CA ALA A 88 -9.27 7.92 -18.26
C ALA A 88 -10.48 7.47 -19.09
N GLN A 89 -10.48 6.22 -19.57
CA GLN A 89 -11.54 5.64 -20.39
C GLN A 89 -12.37 4.58 -19.65
N LEU A 90 -12.17 4.43 -18.33
CA LEU A 90 -12.76 3.35 -17.53
C LEU A 90 -13.62 3.92 -16.40
N ASP A 91 -14.79 3.32 -16.18
CA ASP A 91 -15.56 3.55 -14.96
C ASP A 91 -15.09 2.60 -13.85
N GLN A 92 -13.93 2.90 -13.27
CA GLN A 92 -13.31 2.13 -12.19
C GLN A 92 -13.05 2.99 -10.96
N ARG A 93 -14.13 3.51 -10.35
CA ARG A 93 -14.07 4.39 -9.18
C ARG A 93 -13.14 3.89 -8.06
N ALA A 94 -13.18 2.60 -7.74
CA ALA A 94 -12.34 2.02 -6.71
C ALA A 94 -10.84 2.11 -7.05
N THR A 95 -10.47 1.88 -8.31
CA THR A 95 -9.09 2.01 -8.78
C THR A 95 -8.64 3.47 -8.82
N THR A 96 -9.54 4.40 -9.14
CA THR A 96 -9.27 5.84 -9.06
C THR A 96 -8.97 6.28 -7.62
N LEU A 97 -9.77 5.84 -6.64
CA LEU A 97 -9.51 6.13 -5.22
C LEU A 97 -8.18 5.50 -4.76
N LEU A 98 -7.85 4.30 -5.23
CA LEU A 98 -6.55 3.67 -4.98
C LEU A 98 -5.38 4.49 -5.58
N ALA A 99 -5.54 5.05 -6.78
CA ALA A 99 -4.55 5.94 -7.40
C ALA A 99 -4.36 7.23 -6.58
N GLN A 100 -5.43 7.75 -5.98
CA GLN A 100 -5.35 8.89 -5.08
C GLN A 100 -4.63 8.54 -3.77
N VAL A 101 -4.86 7.35 -3.18
CA VAL A 101 -4.07 6.87 -2.03
C VAL A 101 -2.59 6.74 -2.42
N THR A 102 -2.30 6.22 -3.60
CA THR A 102 -0.94 6.11 -4.14
C THR A 102 -0.25 7.47 -4.24
N ALA A 103 -0.98 8.51 -4.68
CA ALA A 103 -0.48 9.88 -4.70
C ALA A 103 -0.11 10.40 -3.30
N LEU A 104 -0.84 10.00 -2.25
CA LEU A 104 -0.50 10.35 -0.86
C LEU A 104 0.82 9.69 -0.42
N VAL A 105 1.03 8.42 -0.78
CA VAL A 105 2.29 7.71 -0.49
C VAL A 105 3.45 8.37 -1.23
N ARG A 106 3.27 8.72 -2.52
CA ARG A 106 4.28 9.43 -3.31
C ARG A 106 4.69 10.73 -2.61
N ASP A 107 3.72 11.51 -2.14
CA ASP A 107 3.92 12.81 -1.49
C ASP A 107 4.26 12.70 0.02
N ALA A 108 4.41 11.50 0.57
CA ALA A 108 4.67 11.30 1.99
C ALA A 108 5.96 12.03 2.46
N GLY A 109 5.86 12.72 3.59
CA GLY A 109 6.94 13.56 4.14
C GLY A 109 7.04 14.99 3.59
N THR A 110 6.33 15.29 2.49
CA THR A 110 6.34 16.63 1.86
C THR A 110 5.27 17.57 2.44
N ASP A 111 5.33 18.86 2.09
CA ASP A 111 4.36 19.88 2.52
C ASP A 111 3.10 19.95 1.62
N ARG A 112 2.85 18.94 0.78
CA ARG A 112 1.73 18.88 -0.19
C ARG A 112 0.36 18.56 0.41
N ASP A 113 0.10 19.03 1.64
CA ASP A 113 -1.13 18.82 2.40
C ASP A 113 -1.66 17.38 2.36
N VAL A 114 -0.79 16.42 2.68
CA VAL A 114 -1.13 14.98 2.65
C VAL A 114 -2.31 14.69 3.60
N THR A 115 -2.32 15.30 4.78
CA THR A 115 -3.38 15.09 5.80
C THR A 115 -4.73 15.65 5.37
N GLY A 116 -4.79 16.85 4.77
CA GLY A 116 -6.03 17.43 4.27
C GLY A 116 -6.61 16.59 3.12
N ARG A 117 -5.78 16.19 2.16
CA ARG A 117 -6.17 15.30 1.06
C ARG A 117 -6.63 13.94 1.54
N ALA A 118 -5.96 13.36 2.54
CA ALA A 118 -6.39 12.10 3.13
C ALA A 118 -7.75 12.20 3.83
N THR A 119 -8.06 13.35 4.44
CA THR A 119 -9.37 13.59 5.07
C THR A 119 -10.50 13.57 4.03
N VAL A 120 -10.31 14.28 2.91
CA VAL A 120 -11.26 14.27 1.78
C VAL A 120 -11.41 12.84 1.24
N LEU A 121 -10.29 12.16 0.99
CA LEU A 121 -10.29 10.82 0.42
C LEU A 121 -10.97 9.79 1.33
N ARG A 122 -10.84 9.93 2.65
CA ARG A 122 -11.57 9.10 3.62
C ARG A 122 -13.08 9.24 3.44
N THR A 123 -13.59 10.47 3.33
CA THR A 123 -15.01 10.72 3.06
C THR A 123 -15.45 10.11 1.73
N GLU A 124 -14.64 10.25 0.68
CA GLU A 124 -14.96 9.67 -0.64
C GLU A 124 -15.01 8.14 -0.61
N ILE A 125 -14.10 7.49 0.13
CA ILE A 125 -14.08 6.04 0.35
C ILE A 125 -15.35 5.59 1.08
N THR A 126 -15.73 6.30 2.15
CA THR A 126 -16.95 6.02 2.91
C THR A 126 -18.20 6.15 2.03
N VAL A 127 -18.34 7.25 1.29
CA VAL A 127 -19.47 7.50 0.39
C VAL A 127 -19.56 6.44 -0.72
N ALA A 128 -18.41 5.97 -1.21
CA ALA A 128 -18.36 4.91 -2.23
C ALA A 128 -18.63 3.50 -1.67
N GLY A 129 -18.75 3.33 -0.34
CA GLY A 129 -18.90 2.02 0.28
C GLY A 129 -17.68 1.12 0.15
N LEU A 130 -16.48 1.69 -0.04
CA LEU A 130 -15.24 0.95 -0.31
C LEU A 130 -14.38 0.80 0.95
N ALA A 131 -14.98 0.40 2.07
CA ALA A 131 -14.32 0.34 3.38
C ALA A 131 -13.00 -0.46 3.40
N TRP A 132 -12.82 -1.41 2.47
CA TRP A 132 -11.56 -2.14 2.31
C TRP A 132 -10.35 -1.26 1.94
N LEU A 133 -10.56 -0.04 1.43
CA LEU A 133 -9.49 0.92 1.15
C LEU A 133 -9.03 1.71 2.40
N THR A 134 -9.86 1.82 3.44
CA THR A 134 -9.55 2.62 4.63
C THR A 134 -8.25 2.18 5.31
N PRO A 135 -7.98 0.87 5.54
CA PRO A 135 -6.72 0.44 6.14
C PRO A 135 -5.48 0.83 5.33
N LEU A 136 -5.58 0.83 3.99
CA LEU A 136 -4.49 1.26 3.13
C LEU A 136 -4.28 2.79 3.19
N LEU A 137 -5.37 3.57 3.26
CA LEU A 137 -5.30 5.01 3.48
C LEU A 137 -4.61 5.36 4.80
N GLU A 138 -4.99 4.70 5.91
CA GLU A 138 -4.33 4.92 7.21
C GLU A 138 -2.86 4.45 7.18
N THR A 139 -2.53 3.41 6.41
CA THR A 139 -1.15 2.98 6.20
C THR A 139 -0.33 4.05 5.46
N ALA A 140 -0.91 4.73 4.45
CA ALA A 140 -0.28 5.84 3.75
C ALA A 140 -0.03 7.04 4.70
N LEU A 141 -0.98 7.36 5.57
CA LEU A 141 -0.82 8.40 6.59
C LEU A 141 0.23 8.03 7.63
N THR A 142 0.25 6.78 8.08
CA THR A 142 1.28 6.28 9.00
C THR A 142 2.67 6.48 8.38
N PHE A 143 2.85 6.10 7.12
CA PHE A 143 4.11 6.31 6.40
C PHE A 143 4.48 7.80 6.35
N HIS A 144 3.54 8.68 6.02
CA HIS A 144 3.75 10.13 6.03
C HIS A 144 4.21 10.64 7.40
N HIS A 145 3.49 10.31 8.48
CA HIS A 145 3.82 10.79 9.83
C HIS A 145 5.15 10.22 10.34
N ALA A 146 5.43 8.95 10.05
CA ALA A 146 6.71 8.32 10.38
C ALA A 146 7.88 9.02 9.66
N VAL A 147 7.73 9.34 8.37
CA VAL A 147 8.72 10.10 7.61
C VAL A 147 8.93 11.50 8.20
N ARG A 148 7.86 12.20 8.56
CA ARG A 148 7.92 13.53 9.21
C ARG A 148 8.48 13.51 10.63
N GLY A 149 8.53 12.35 11.29
CA GLY A 149 8.80 12.25 12.73
C GLY A 149 7.67 12.82 13.61
N ALA A 150 6.45 12.90 13.08
CA ALA A 150 5.28 13.45 13.76
C ALA A 150 4.64 12.41 14.68
N GLN A 151 5.25 12.20 15.86
CA GLN A 151 4.91 11.08 16.76
C GLN A 151 3.45 11.09 17.27
N HIS A 152 2.89 12.27 17.54
CA HIS A 152 1.50 12.37 18.01
C HIS A 152 0.51 11.95 16.92
N ASP A 153 0.70 12.46 15.69
CA ASP A 153 -0.16 12.13 14.56
C ASP A 153 -0.01 10.67 14.14
N LEU A 154 1.20 10.13 14.23
CA LEU A 154 1.49 8.71 14.02
C LEU A 154 0.71 7.84 15.01
N ALA A 155 0.78 8.13 16.30
CA ALA A 155 0.05 7.39 17.33
C ALA A 155 -1.47 7.44 17.08
N ALA A 156 -2.02 8.64 16.81
CA ALA A 156 -3.43 8.81 16.51
C ALA A 156 -3.87 8.02 15.26
N THR A 157 -3.00 7.93 14.24
CA THR A 157 -3.28 7.17 13.01
C THR A 157 -3.26 5.66 13.25
N ILE A 158 -2.32 5.18 14.07
CA ILE A 158 -2.27 3.77 14.47
C ILE A 158 -3.52 3.38 15.27
N ASP A 159 -4.00 4.25 16.17
CA ASP A 159 -5.22 3.98 16.94
C ASP A 159 -6.46 3.88 16.05
N ARG A 160 -6.63 4.80 15.08
CA ARG A 160 -7.70 4.68 14.07
C ARG A 160 -7.58 3.38 13.27
N LEU A 161 -6.38 3.03 12.83
CA LEU A 161 -6.15 1.80 12.08
C LEU A 161 -6.51 0.54 12.91
N ARG A 162 -6.28 0.55 14.22
CA ARG A 162 -6.72 -0.52 15.12
C ARG A 162 -8.24 -0.62 15.21
N GLU A 163 -8.93 0.51 15.32
CA GLU A 163 -10.40 0.57 15.35
C GLU A 163 -10.99 0.02 14.05
N GLU A 164 -10.47 0.47 12.89
CA GLU A 164 -10.93 0.04 11.57
C GLU A 164 -10.69 -1.44 11.29
N THR A 165 -9.66 -2.03 11.90
CA THR A 165 -9.28 -3.44 11.69
C THR A 165 -9.66 -4.36 12.86
N ALA A 166 -10.49 -3.86 13.79
CA ALA A 166 -10.89 -4.59 15.00
C ALA A 166 -11.64 -5.91 14.70
N ASN A 167 -12.30 -6.01 13.54
CA ASN A 167 -12.95 -7.25 13.08
C ASN A 167 -11.96 -8.34 12.61
N GLY A 168 -10.66 -8.03 12.55
CA GLY A 168 -9.58 -8.92 12.13
C GLY A 168 -9.29 -8.91 10.63
N ASP A 169 -10.08 -8.19 9.82
CA ASP A 169 -9.76 -7.93 8.43
C ASP A 169 -8.70 -6.84 8.34
N PHE A 170 -7.71 -7.09 7.48
CA PHE A 170 -6.57 -6.18 7.30
C PHE A 170 -5.78 -5.84 8.58
N ALA A 171 -6.00 -6.55 9.70
CA ALA A 171 -5.32 -6.33 10.98
C ALA A 171 -3.78 -6.44 10.91
N TYR A 172 -3.24 -7.02 9.84
CA TYR A 172 -1.81 -7.03 9.56
C TYR A 172 -1.22 -5.65 9.23
N TYR A 173 -2.03 -4.64 8.91
CA TYR A 173 -1.54 -3.27 8.75
C TYR A 173 -1.14 -2.61 10.09
N VAL A 174 -1.69 -3.04 11.23
CA VAL A 174 -1.32 -2.49 12.55
C VAL A 174 0.16 -2.75 12.87
N PRO A 175 0.69 -3.99 12.86
CA PRO A 175 2.12 -4.22 13.12
C PRO A 175 3.03 -3.62 12.05
N ILE A 176 2.56 -3.48 10.80
CA ILE A 176 3.27 -2.74 9.75
C ILE A 176 3.42 -1.27 10.17
N ALA A 177 2.33 -0.64 10.59
CA ALA A 177 2.31 0.76 10.99
C ALA A 177 3.17 1.04 12.23
N VAL A 178 3.12 0.14 13.21
CA VAL A 178 4.02 0.14 14.38
C VAL A 178 5.49 0.02 13.95
N GLY A 179 5.79 -0.87 13.01
CA GLY A 179 7.14 -1.05 12.45
C GLY A 179 7.68 0.18 11.73
N MET A 180 6.85 0.88 10.95
CA MET A 180 7.23 2.16 10.32
C MET A 180 7.69 3.20 11.35
N GLY A 181 7.00 3.23 12.50
CA GLY A 181 7.26 4.16 13.60
C GLY A 181 8.41 3.79 14.53
N ASP A 182 9.01 2.60 14.38
CA ASP A 182 9.96 2.02 15.35
C ASP A 182 9.37 1.95 16.78
N LEU A 183 8.06 1.68 16.86
CA LEU A 183 7.34 1.63 18.13
C LEU A 183 7.39 0.22 18.73
N PRO A 184 7.29 0.09 20.07
CA PRO A 184 7.19 -1.20 20.73
C PRO A 184 6.02 -2.02 20.20
N GLN A 185 6.26 -3.31 20.00
CA GLN A 185 5.24 -4.23 19.53
C GLN A 185 4.13 -4.39 20.57
N SER A 186 2.88 -4.24 20.16
CA SER A 186 1.71 -4.56 20.98
C SER A 186 1.28 -6.01 20.75
N THR A 187 0.78 -6.68 21.78
CA THR A 187 0.12 -7.98 21.65
C THR A 187 -1.09 -7.84 20.72
N GLY A 188 -1.07 -8.53 19.58
CA GLY A 188 -2.11 -8.45 18.55
C GLY A 188 -2.59 -9.83 18.12
N PRO A 189 -3.57 -9.89 17.19
CA PRO A 189 -4.03 -11.15 16.62
C PRO A 189 -2.88 -11.89 15.94
N ALA A 190 -2.89 -13.23 16.00
CA ALA A 190 -1.88 -14.06 15.38
C ALA A 190 -1.95 -13.92 13.84
N ILE A 191 -0.99 -13.19 13.26
CA ILE A 191 -0.77 -13.11 11.82
C ILE A 191 0.30 -14.14 11.45
N ARG A 192 0.05 -14.94 10.41
CA ARG A 192 1.03 -15.87 9.87
C ARG A 192 1.74 -15.21 8.71
N TRP A 193 2.91 -14.64 9.00
CA TRP A 193 3.82 -14.04 8.03
C TRP A 193 4.58 -15.11 7.24
N LEU A 194 5.12 -14.73 6.06
CA LEU A 194 6.02 -15.60 5.28
C LEU A 194 7.41 -15.71 5.93
N ASP A 195 7.94 -14.54 6.31
CA ASP A 195 9.15 -14.39 7.12
C ASP A 195 8.76 -14.17 8.59
N ASP A 196 9.73 -14.03 9.50
CA ASP A 196 9.42 -13.59 10.86
C ASP A 196 8.95 -12.11 10.87
N GLU A 197 8.11 -11.76 11.84
CA GLU A 197 7.58 -10.40 11.97
C GLU A 197 8.68 -9.32 12.12
N PRO A 198 9.76 -9.52 12.92
CA PRO A 198 10.87 -8.59 12.98
C PRO A 198 11.49 -8.24 11.61
N THR A 199 11.66 -9.24 10.73
CA THR A 199 12.15 -9.01 9.36
C THR A 199 11.24 -8.07 8.58
N GLY A 200 9.93 -8.29 8.61
CA GLY A 200 8.95 -7.40 7.95
C GLY A 200 8.98 -5.98 8.51
N ARG A 201 9.05 -5.82 9.84
CA ARG A 201 9.18 -4.50 10.48
C ARG A 201 10.45 -3.78 10.08
N ALA A 202 11.59 -4.48 10.04
CA ALA A 202 12.87 -3.92 9.64
C ALA A 202 12.82 -3.37 8.20
N ARG A 203 12.18 -4.09 7.28
CA ARG A 203 11.96 -3.62 5.90
C ARG A 203 11.12 -2.35 5.86
N TRP A 204 9.99 -2.31 6.56
CA TRP A 204 9.15 -1.11 6.64
C TRP A 204 9.85 0.09 7.27
N ARG A 205 10.64 -0.13 8.32
CA ARG A 205 11.45 0.92 8.94
C ARG A 205 12.51 1.45 7.97
N ALA A 206 13.15 0.56 7.21
CA ALA A 206 14.13 0.93 6.20
C ALA A 206 13.52 1.83 5.11
N LEU A 207 12.28 1.57 4.67
CA LEU A 207 11.57 2.43 3.72
C LEU A 207 11.37 3.85 4.27
N VAL A 208 10.94 3.98 5.53
CA VAL A 208 10.78 5.30 6.20
C VAL A 208 12.12 6.03 6.28
N THR A 209 13.17 5.35 6.72
CA THR A 209 14.52 5.93 6.85
C THR A 209 15.07 6.36 5.49
N ALA A 210 14.90 5.53 4.45
CA ALA A 210 15.31 5.87 3.09
C ALA A 210 14.59 7.13 2.59
N ARG A 211 13.28 7.24 2.82
CA ARG A 211 12.52 8.44 2.46
C ARG A 211 12.99 9.68 3.22
N GLN A 212 13.28 9.56 4.51
CA GLN A 212 13.84 10.67 5.30
C GLN A 212 15.18 11.16 4.74
N HIS A 213 16.06 10.24 4.33
CA HIS A 213 17.34 10.60 3.71
C HIS A 213 17.14 11.30 2.35
N HIS A 214 16.25 10.78 1.51
CA HIS A 214 15.92 11.40 0.22
C HIS A 214 15.42 12.84 0.38
N LEU A 215 14.52 13.10 1.32
CA LEU A 215 13.98 14.43 1.57
C LEU A 215 15.01 15.40 2.17
N ARG A 216 15.93 14.92 3.01
CA ARG A 216 17.03 15.76 3.53
C ARG A 216 18.07 16.11 2.47
N GLY A 217 18.26 15.26 1.47
CA GLY A 217 19.19 15.52 0.36
C GLY A 217 18.61 16.40 -0.75
N THR A 218 17.31 16.67 -0.73
CA THR A 218 16.60 17.54 -1.70
C THR A 218 16.24 18.91 -1.11
N GLN A 219 16.49 19.14 0.17
CA GLN A 219 16.43 20.44 0.87
C GLN A 219 17.77 21.16 0.79
#